data_AF-A0A1S3WY35-F1
#
_entry.id   AF-A0A1S3WY35-F1
#
_cell.length_a   1.000
_cell.length_b   1.000
_cell.length_c   1.000
_cell.angle_alpha   90.00
_cell.angle_beta   90.00
_cell.angle_gamma   90.00
#
_symmetry.space_group_name_H-M   'P 1'
#
loop_
_entity.id
_entity.type
_entity.pdbx_description
1 polymer ?
#
loop_
_entity_poly.entity_id
_entity_poly.type
_entity_poly.pdbx_seq_one_letter_code
_entity_poly.pdbx_strand_id
1 'polypeptide(L)'
;MQVFDCYGKQFCLHFEAFSLGMTPVYMAFLRFMGEDNEAKMFKYSLEVGGFGRKLTWQGIPRSIRDSHRKVRDCQDGLIIPRSLALFFSGGNNGQELTLKVTGRIWKEH
;
A
#
# COMPACT_ATOMS: atom_id res chain seq x y z
N MET A 1 9.59 1.05 5.29
CA MET A 1 9.30 -0.38 4.99
C MET A 1 8.98 -1.06 6.31
N GLN A 2 7.84 -1.75 6.41
CA GLN A 2 7.44 -2.50 7.62
C GLN A 2 7.21 -3.97 7.26
N VAL A 3 7.65 -4.89 8.13
CA VAL A 3 7.50 -6.33 7.91
C VAL A 3 6.49 -6.90 8.90
N PHE A 4 5.61 -7.76 8.41
CA PHE A 4 4.55 -8.42 9.17
C PHE A 4 4.72 -9.93 9.04
N ASP A 5 4.53 -10.65 10.13
CA ASP A 5 4.33 -12.11 10.10
C ASP A 5 2.83 -12.40 10.08
N CYS A 6 2.39 -13.20 9.12
CA CYS A 6 1.01 -13.65 9.04
C CYS A 6 0.97 -15.07 8.46
N TYR A 7 0.27 -15.99 9.11
CA TYR A 7 0.20 -17.40 8.70
C TYR A 7 1.58 -18.09 8.55
N GLY A 8 2.59 -17.67 9.35
CA GLY A 8 3.95 -18.20 9.27
C GLY A 8 4.70 -17.79 7.99
N LYS A 9 4.24 -16.73 7.33
CA LYS A 9 4.88 -16.13 6.16
C LYS A 9 5.09 -14.64 6.39
N GLN A 10 6.14 -14.09 5.78
CA GLN A 10 6.51 -12.69 5.94
C GLN A 10 5.95 -11.83 4.78
N PHE A 11 5.43 -10.67 5.15
CA PHE A 11 4.89 -9.67 4.22
C PHE A 11 5.52 -8.32 4.49
N CYS A 12 5.76 -7.56 3.44
CA CYS A 12 6.47 -6.30 3.49
C CYS A 12 5.61 -5.17 2.96
N LEU A 13 5.20 -4.25 3.84
CA LEU A 13 4.50 -3.03 3.46
C LEU A 13 5.52 -1.97 3.02
N HIS A 14 5.34 -1.53 1.78
CA HIS A 14 6.01 -0.37 1.23
C HIS A 14 5.07 0.83 1.27
N PHE A 15 5.64 1.96 1.67
CA PHE A 15 5.01 3.27 1.58
C PHE A 15 6.08 4.22 1.06
N GLU A 16 5.83 4.85 -0.09
CA GLU A 16 6.79 5.77 -0.72
C GLU A 16 6.06 6.96 -1.35
N ALA A 17 6.79 8.07 -1.51
CA ALA A 17 6.34 9.23 -2.24
C ALA A 17 7.09 9.31 -3.58
N PHE A 18 6.38 9.60 -4.66
CA PHE A 18 6.97 9.84 -5.98
C PHE A 18 6.09 10.77 -6.82
N SER A 19 6.57 11.15 -7.99
CA SER A 19 5.79 11.94 -8.96
C SER A 19 5.25 11.05 -10.06
N LEU A 20 3.93 11.02 -10.22
CA LEU A 20 3.28 10.42 -11.37
C LEU A 20 3.13 11.49 -12.45
N GLY A 21 4.06 11.50 -13.42
CA GLY A 21 4.23 12.65 -14.32
C GLY A 21 4.67 13.87 -13.51
N MET A 22 3.85 14.93 -13.50
CA MET A 22 4.09 16.13 -12.70
C MET A 22 3.32 16.14 -11.36
N THR A 23 2.53 15.10 -11.07
CA THR A 23 1.64 15.08 -9.90
C THR A 23 2.31 14.34 -8.73
N PRO A 24 2.53 14.98 -7.57
CA PRO A 24 3.06 14.30 -6.39
C PRO A 24 2.01 13.36 -5.79
N VAL A 25 2.41 12.11 -5.59
CA VAL A 25 1.56 11.06 -5.03
C VAL A 25 2.31 10.28 -3.95
N TYR A 26 1.54 9.65 -3.06
CA TYR A 26 2.02 8.57 -2.20
C TYR A 26 1.54 7.25 -2.76
N MET A 27 2.29 6.18 -2.52
CA MET A 27 1.86 4.84 -2.88
C MET A 27 2.14 3.86 -1.75
N ALA A 28 1.16 3.01 -1.47
CA ALA A 28 1.25 1.92 -0.51
C ALA A 28 0.96 0.59 -1.19
N PHE A 29 1.80 -0.42 -0.94
CA PHE A 29 1.57 -1.77 -1.45
C PHE A 29 2.22 -2.82 -0.55
N LEU A 30 1.66 -4.03 -0.56
CA LEU A 30 2.17 -5.15 0.21
C LEU A 30 2.87 -6.14 -0.72
N ARG A 31 4.06 -6.57 -0.33
CA ARG A 31 4.81 -7.63 -1.01
C ARG A 31 4.91 -8.88 -0.15
N PHE A 32 4.86 -10.03 -0.78
CA PHE A 32 5.07 -11.33 -0.15
C PHE A 32 6.54 -11.73 -0.21
N MET A 33 7.14 -12.10 0.93
CA MET A 33 8.54 -12.52 1.00
C MET A 33 8.69 -14.01 0.68
N GLY A 34 8.36 -14.38 -0.56
CA GLY A 34 8.45 -15.73 -1.08
C GLY A 34 8.22 -15.77 -2.58
N GLU A 35 7.78 -16.91 -3.12
CA GLU A 35 7.57 -17.09 -4.55
C GLU A 35 6.21 -16.55 -5.04
N ASP A 36 6.11 -16.23 -6.33
CA ASP A 36 4.87 -15.73 -6.96
C ASP A 36 3.70 -16.73 -6.84
N ASN A 37 3.98 -18.02 -7.00
CA ASN A 37 2.97 -19.06 -6.87
C ASN A 37 2.43 -19.19 -5.44
N GLU A 38 3.28 -19.02 -4.44
CA GLU A 38 2.83 -18.98 -3.04
C GLU A 38 2.05 -17.70 -2.74
N ALA A 39 2.45 -16.57 -3.34
CA ALA A 39 1.80 -15.29 -3.12
C ALA A 39 0.32 -15.29 -3.52
N LYS A 40 -0.03 -16.04 -4.59
CA LYS A 40 -1.42 -16.24 -5.07
C LYS A 40 -2.34 -16.89 -4.04
N MET A 41 -1.80 -17.56 -3.02
CA MET A 41 -2.58 -18.12 -1.92
C MET A 41 -3.09 -17.05 -0.95
N PHE A 42 -2.66 -15.79 -1.12
CA PHE A 42 -3.00 -14.69 -0.23
C PHE A 42 -3.64 -13.55 -0.99
N LYS A 43 -4.56 -12.86 -0.31
CA LYS A 43 -5.06 -11.56 -0.70
C LYS A 43 -4.77 -10.56 0.40
N TYR A 44 -4.68 -9.30 0.01
CA TYR A 44 -4.56 -8.20 0.95
C TYR A 44 -5.49 -7.04 0.56
N SER A 45 -5.77 -6.21 1.54
CA SER A 45 -6.37 -4.90 1.35
C SER A 45 -5.56 -3.83 2.05
N LEU A 46 -5.40 -2.67 1.42
CA LEU A 46 -4.92 -1.45 2.07
C LEU A 46 -6.01 -0.39 1.96
N GLU A 47 -6.15 0.40 3.01
CA GLU A 47 -7.14 1.47 3.10
C GLU A 47 -6.51 2.73 3.71
N VAL A 48 -6.88 3.88 3.17
CA VAL A 48 -6.72 5.19 3.80
C VAL A 48 -8.06 5.90 3.82
N GLY A 49 -8.35 6.65 4.87
CA GLY A 49 -9.65 7.31 4.98
C GLY A 49 -9.72 8.30 6.14
N GLY A 50 -10.77 9.11 6.09
CA GLY A 50 -11.06 10.19 7.03
C GLY A 50 -12.30 10.94 6.58
N PHE A 51 -12.99 11.60 7.52
CA PHE A 51 -14.16 12.45 7.22
C PHE A 51 -15.25 11.75 6.38
N GLY A 52 -15.54 10.47 6.69
CA GLY A 52 -16.57 9.69 6.00
C GLY A 52 -16.21 9.23 4.58
N ARG A 53 -14.97 9.46 4.12
CA ARG A 53 -14.47 8.99 2.82
C ARG A 53 -13.28 8.06 3.02
N LYS A 54 -13.10 7.13 2.08
CA LYS A 54 -11.96 6.20 2.08
C LYS A 54 -11.57 5.79 0.67
N LEU A 55 -10.29 5.44 0.50
CA LEU A 55 -9.75 4.75 -0.67
C LEU A 55 -9.30 3.37 -0.22
N THR A 56 -9.69 2.34 -0.96
CA THR A 56 -9.34 0.94 -0.67
C THR A 56 -8.71 0.32 -1.91
N TRP A 57 -7.58 -0.36 -1.74
CA TRP A 57 -6.92 -1.19 -2.76
C TRP A 57 -6.94 -2.64 -2.30
N GLN A 58 -7.22 -3.57 -3.20
CA GLN A 58 -7.24 -5.01 -2.89
C GLN A 58 -6.60 -5.81 -4.03
N GLY A 59 -5.90 -6.88 -3.68
CA GLY A 59 -5.27 -7.75 -4.67
C GLY A 59 -4.42 -8.85 -4.06
N ILE A 60 -3.64 -9.49 -4.92
CA ILE A 60 -2.62 -10.48 -4.55
C ILE A 60 -1.32 -9.73 -4.26
N PRO A 61 -0.63 -9.99 -3.13
CA PRO A 61 0.64 -9.35 -2.86
C PRO A 61 1.70 -9.78 -3.88
N ARG A 62 2.50 -8.86 -4.42
CA ARG A 62 3.59 -9.20 -5.35
C ARG A 62 4.73 -9.89 -4.61
N SER A 63 5.35 -10.90 -5.22
CA SER A 63 6.57 -11.52 -4.68
C SER A 63 7.70 -10.49 -4.52
N ILE A 64 8.53 -10.62 -3.49
CA ILE A 64 9.75 -9.81 -3.34
C ILE A 64 10.79 -10.06 -4.45
N ARG A 65 10.67 -11.19 -5.17
CA ARG A 65 11.51 -11.50 -6.34
C ARG A 65 11.21 -10.56 -7.52
N ASP A 66 10.01 -9.98 -7.56
CA ASP A 66 9.72 -8.83 -8.42
C ASP A 66 10.36 -7.56 -7.83
N SER A 67 11.05 -6.80 -8.67
CA SER A 67 11.63 -5.51 -8.28
C SER A 67 10.54 -4.54 -7.82
N HIS A 68 10.73 -3.89 -6.67
CA HIS A 68 9.81 -2.85 -6.17
C HIS A 68 9.63 -1.71 -7.20
N ARG A 69 10.65 -1.42 -8.02
CA ARG A 69 10.55 -0.43 -9.10
C ARG A 69 9.49 -0.82 -10.12
N LYS A 70 9.39 -2.11 -10.47
CA LYS A 70 8.37 -2.62 -11.39
C LYS A 70 6.96 -2.44 -10.81
N VAL A 71 6.79 -2.67 -9.50
CA VAL A 71 5.50 -2.46 -8.82
C VAL A 71 5.08 -1.00 -8.91
N ARG A 72 5.99 -0.08 -8.61
CA ARG A 72 5.76 1.37 -8.71
C ARG A 72 5.49 1.82 -10.15
N ASP A 73 6.33 1.42 -11.10
CA ASP A 73 6.25 1.85 -12.49
C ASP A 73 4.99 1.31 -13.18
N CYS A 74 4.53 0.13 -12.77
CA CYS A 74 3.24 -0.45 -13.18
C CYS A 74 2.04 0.08 -12.39
N GLN A 75 2.25 0.94 -11.38
CA GLN A 75 1.19 1.49 -10.53
C GLN A 75 0.35 0.40 -9.84
N ASP A 76 0.97 -0.73 -9.49
CA ASP A 76 0.33 -1.92 -8.92
C ASP A 76 0.24 -1.79 -7.38
N GLY A 77 -0.58 -0.83 -6.92
CA GLY A 77 -0.75 -0.53 -5.49
C GLY A 77 -1.69 0.64 -5.23
N LEU A 78 -1.91 0.94 -3.94
CA LEU A 78 -2.77 2.03 -3.51
C LEU A 78 -2.08 3.38 -3.78
N ILE A 79 -2.49 4.08 -4.83
CA ILE A 79 -2.02 5.43 -5.14
C ILE A 79 -2.91 6.47 -4.45
N ILE A 80 -2.27 7.42 -3.77
CA ILE A 80 -2.94 8.43 -2.97
C ILE A 80 -2.40 9.80 -3.42
N PRO A 81 -3.20 10.60 -4.15
CA PRO A 81 -2.87 11.99 -4.45
C PRO A 81 -2.52 12.77 -3.18
N ARG A 82 -1.50 13.63 -3.24
CA ARG A 82 -1.06 14.43 -2.08
C ARG A 82 -2.21 15.19 -1.41
N SER A 83 -3.13 15.76 -2.20
CA SER A 83 -4.30 16.47 -1.70
C SER A 83 -5.22 15.58 -0.85
N LEU A 84 -5.46 14.33 -1.27
CA LEU A 84 -6.24 13.36 -0.52
C LEU A 84 -5.50 12.85 0.72
N ALA A 85 -4.18 12.68 0.63
CA ALA A 85 -3.36 12.29 1.77
C ALA A 85 -3.42 13.35 2.90
N LEU A 86 -3.35 14.64 2.52
CA LEU A 86 -3.52 15.75 3.46
C LEU A 86 -4.94 15.82 4.02
N PHE A 87 -5.95 15.63 3.16
CA PHE A 87 -7.36 15.57 3.58
C PHE A 87 -7.58 14.47 4.63
N PHE A 88 -7.05 13.26 4.42
CA PHE A 88 -7.19 12.15 5.38
C PHE A 88 -6.32 12.31 6.65
N SER A 89 -5.30 13.16 6.63
CA SER A 89 -4.45 13.43 7.81
C SER A 89 -5.13 14.32 8.86
N GLY A 90 -6.31 14.89 8.56
CA GLY A 90 -7.11 15.66 9.53
C GLY A 90 -6.48 16.96 10.03
N GLY A 91 -5.43 17.44 9.36
CA GLY A 91 -4.59 18.52 9.85
C GLY A 91 -5.24 19.89 9.74
N ASN A 92 -5.42 20.53 10.90
CA ASN A 92 -5.77 21.94 11.03
C ASN A 92 -4.64 22.91 10.59
N ASN A 93 -3.49 22.45 10.08
CA ASN A 93 -2.34 23.33 9.76
C ASN A 93 -1.40 22.82 8.63
N GLY A 94 -1.86 21.98 7.69
CA GLY A 94 -1.24 21.78 6.36
C GLY A 94 0.23 21.31 6.23
N GLN A 95 0.98 21.14 7.32
CA GLN A 95 2.45 20.94 7.27
C GLN A 95 2.91 19.52 7.61
N GLU A 96 2.15 18.73 8.38
CA GLU A 96 2.57 17.39 8.79
C GLU A 96 1.61 16.31 8.27
N LEU A 97 2.18 15.29 7.60
CA LEU A 97 1.42 14.16 7.05
C LEU A 97 1.26 13.07 8.10
N THR A 98 0.08 12.97 8.71
CA THR A 98 -0.29 11.93 9.70
C THR A 98 -1.17 10.84 9.10
N LEU A 99 -0.92 10.49 7.83
CA LEU A 99 -1.74 9.55 7.07
C LEU A 99 -1.65 8.13 7.66
N LYS A 100 -2.78 7.61 8.14
CA LYS A 100 -2.89 6.23 8.63
C LYS A 100 -3.29 5.29 7.50
N VAL A 101 -2.40 4.37 7.15
CA VAL A 101 -2.70 3.22 6.27
C VAL A 101 -3.11 2.04 7.14
N THR A 102 -4.29 1.48 6.90
CA THR A 102 -4.76 0.24 7.53
C THR A 102 -4.83 -0.86 6.49
N GLY A 103 -4.81 -2.13 6.94
CA GLY A 103 -4.90 -3.24 6.00
C GLY A 103 -5.23 -4.56 6.65
N ARG A 104 -5.50 -5.55 5.80
CA ARG A 104 -5.80 -6.93 6.18
C ARG A 104 -5.12 -7.87 5.19
N ILE A 105 -4.64 -9.01 5.69
CA ILE A 105 -4.14 -10.12 4.89
C ILE A 105 -5.03 -11.32 5.18
N TRP A 106 -5.38 -12.11 4.17
CA TRP A 106 -6.11 -13.36 4.33
C TRP A 106 -5.70 -14.38 3.26
N LYS A 107 -5.91 -15.66 3.53
CA LYS A 107 -5.71 -16.73 2.56
C LYS A 107 -6.94 -16.89 1.68
N GLU A 108 -6.72 -17.19 0.40
CA GLU A 108 -7.77 -17.69 -0.49
C GLU A 108 -7.91 -19.20 -0.26
N HIS A 109 -9.15 -19.68 -0.13
CA HIS A 109 -9.48 -21.08 0.16
C HIS A 109 -9.52 -21.92 -1.11
#